data_AF-A0A2S9QMV8-F1
#
_entry.id   AF-A0A2S9QMV8-F1
#
_cell.length_a   1.000
_cell.length_b   1.000
_cell.length_c   1.000
_cell.angle_alpha   90.00
_cell.angle_beta   90.00
_cell.angle_gamma   90.00
#
_symmetry.space_group_name_H-M   'P 1'
#
loop_
_entity.id
_entity.type
_entity.pdbx_description
1 polymer ?
#
loop_
_entity_poly.entity_id
_entity_poly.type
_entity_poly.pdbx_seq_one_letter_code
_entity_poly.pdbx_strand_id
1 'polypeptide(L)'
;MAISKPAVVVSEACASAFDTASEAINYLYTHHPFYGPEYDMLYSDGEVTSEEQATLDAMQLDEIAQYEAAVDPTYDACHGVEEFYLAAYQHRDDADWSLKESEHLQIEDQKKWFLSSYCRGKEARPACSDFVADDWE
;
A
#
# COMPACT_ATOMS: atom_id res chain seq x y z
N MET A 1 -28.03 -23.54 15.98
CA MET A 1 -27.48 -23.60 14.60
C MET A 1 -26.61 -22.38 14.42
N ALA A 2 -25.29 -22.53 14.35
CA ALA A 2 -24.42 -21.44 13.94
C ALA A 2 -24.59 -21.29 12.42
N ILE A 3 -25.13 -20.17 11.98
CA ILE A 3 -25.10 -19.79 10.56
C ILE A 3 -23.63 -19.45 10.29
N SER A 4 -22.93 -20.31 9.54
CA SER A 4 -21.57 -19.99 9.08
C SER A 4 -21.66 -18.72 8.26
N LYS A 5 -20.91 -17.68 8.65
CA LYS A 5 -20.76 -16.48 7.82
C LYS A 5 -20.18 -16.94 6.47
N PRO A 6 -20.72 -16.48 5.32
CA PRO A 6 -20.14 -16.80 4.03
C PRO A 6 -18.67 -16.35 4.01
N ALA A 7 -17.80 -17.19 3.44
CA ALA A 7 -16.41 -16.82 3.23
C ALA A 7 -16.37 -15.60 2.30
N VAL A 8 -15.57 -14.59 2.67
CA VAL A 8 -15.31 -13.45 1.79
C VAL A 8 -14.44 -13.93 0.64
N VAL A 9 -14.76 -13.47 -0.57
CA VAL A 9 -14.07 -13.83 -1.82
C VAL A 9 -13.62 -12.54 -2.48
N VAL A 10 -12.39 -12.52 -2.99
CA VAL A 10 -11.87 -11.40 -3.78
C VAL A 10 -12.62 -11.36 -5.12
N SER A 11 -13.28 -10.25 -5.40
CA SER A 11 -13.94 -10.03 -6.69
C SER A 11 -12.91 -9.83 -7.80
N GLU A 12 -13.32 -10.10 -9.05
CA GLU A 12 -12.47 -9.87 -10.23
C GLU A 12 -12.05 -8.39 -10.35
N ALA A 13 -12.94 -7.46 -9.98
CA ALA A 13 -12.63 -6.03 -10.01
C ALA A 13 -11.55 -5.67 -8.97
N CYS A 14 -11.69 -6.17 -7.74
CA CYS A 14 -10.69 -5.94 -6.70
C CYS A 14 -9.34 -6.58 -7.07
N ALA A 15 -9.33 -7.84 -7.53
CA ALA A 15 -8.11 -8.50 -7.99
C ALA A 15 -7.40 -7.72 -9.12
N SER A 16 -8.14 -7.35 -10.17
CA SER A 16 -7.58 -6.61 -11.31
C SER A 16 -7.04 -5.22 -10.92
N ALA A 17 -7.65 -4.57 -9.93
CA ALA A 17 -7.13 -3.31 -9.40
C ALA A 17 -5.79 -3.53 -8.67
N PHE A 18 -5.64 -4.62 -7.92
CA PHE A 18 -4.38 -4.99 -7.26
C PHE A 18 -3.29 -5.43 -8.25
N ASP A 19 -3.63 -6.13 -9.33
CA ASP A 19 -2.69 -6.42 -10.43
C ASP A 19 -2.14 -5.10 -11.01
N THR A 20 -3.03 -4.18 -11.37
CA THR A 20 -2.67 -2.88 -11.95
C THR A 20 -1.83 -2.05 -10.98
N ALA A 21 -2.22 -2.00 -9.71
CA ALA A 21 -1.48 -1.31 -8.67
C ALA A 21 -0.08 -1.93 -8.47
N SER A 22 0.04 -3.25 -8.50
CA SER A 22 1.32 -3.95 -8.33
C SER A 22 2.27 -3.66 -9.48
N GLU A 23 1.78 -3.65 -10.72
CA GLU A 23 2.56 -3.22 -11.90
C GLU A 23 3.04 -1.77 -11.77
N ALA A 24 2.16 -0.87 -11.33
CA ALA A 24 2.50 0.55 -11.15
C ALA A 24 3.51 0.78 -10.01
N ILE A 25 3.37 0.10 -8.88
CA ILE A 25 4.31 0.16 -7.75
C ILE A 25 5.69 -0.36 -8.17
N ASN A 26 5.74 -1.50 -8.89
CA ASN A 26 7.01 -2.02 -9.40
C ASN A 26 7.67 -1.07 -10.41
N TYR A 27 6.87 -0.45 -11.27
CA TYR A 27 7.35 0.55 -12.21
C TYR A 27 7.95 1.75 -11.45
N LEU A 28 7.25 2.26 -10.44
CA LEU A 28 7.73 3.32 -9.56
C LEU A 28 9.09 2.96 -8.94
N TYR A 29 9.21 1.80 -8.29
CA TYR A 29 10.45 1.38 -7.64
C TYR A 29 11.60 1.12 -8.61
N THR A 30 11.30 0.83 -9.88
CA THR A 30 12.33 0.61 -10.90
C THR A 30 12.80 1.90 -11.56
N HIS A 31 11.93 2.90 -11.67
CA HIS A 31 12.15 4.05 -12.56
C HIS A 31 12.15 5.41 -11.86
N HIS A 32 11.68 5.50 -10.62
CA HIS A 32 11.61 6.77 -9.92
C HIS A 32 13.01 7.21 -9.44
N PRO A 33 13.38 8.50 -9.60
CA PRO A 33 14.70 9.02 -9.21
C PRO A 33 15.07 8.76 -7.73
N PHE A 34 14.08 8.65 -6.85
CA PHE A 34 14.27 8.32 -5.43
C PHE A 34 14.89 6.94 -5.19
N TYR A 35 14.75 6.00 -6.13
CA TYR A 35 15.35 4.67 -6.08
C TYR A 35 16.49 4.50 -7.11
N GLY A 36 16.87 5.59 -7.78
CA GLY A 36 17.83 5.62 -8.87
C GLY A 36 19.18 6.23 -8.49
N PRO A 37 20.13 6.25 -9.45
CA PRO A 37 21.43 6.89 -9.27
C PRO A 37 21.35 8.37 -8.88
N GLU A 38 20.25 9.04 -9.23
CA GLU A 38 19.99 10.43 -8.86
C GLU A 38 19.95 10.62 -7.33
N TYR A 39 19.37 9.67 -6.58
CA TYR A 39 19.38 9.68 -5.12
C TYR A 39 20.79 9.47 -4.57
N ASP A 40 21.54 8.49 -5.09
CA ASP A 40 22.90 8.19 -4.65
C ASP A 40 23.87 9.38 -4.87
N MET A 41 23.68 10.12 -5.97
CA MET A 41 24.49 11.29 -6.29
C MET A 41 24.37 12.41 -5.25
N LEU A 42 23.23 12.54 -4.57
CA LEU A 42 23.01 13.58 -3.55
C LEU A 42 23.89 13.36 -2.30
N TYR A 43 24.48 12.17 -2.15
CA TYR A 43 25.37 11.83 -1.04
C TYR A 43 26.84 11.69 -1.47
N SER A 44 27.19 11.94 -2.74
CA SER A 44 28.54 11.67 -3.26
C SER A 44 29.65 12.42 -2.54
N ASP A 45 29.33 13.61 -2.03
CA ASP A 45 30.28 14.53 -1.42
C ASP A 45 30.31 14.41 0.12
N GLY A 46 29.52 13.49 0.68
CA GLY A 46 29.50 13.15 2.11
C GLY A 46 28.68 14.11 3.01
N GLU A 47 28.11 15.17 2.44
CA GLU A 47 27.20 16.10 3.11
C GLU A 47 26.09 16.51 2.13
N VAL A 48 24.84 16.53 2.60
CA VAL A 48 23.69 17.02 1.81
C VAL A 48 23.53 18.51 2.08
N THR A 49 23.70 19.32 1.04
CA THR A 49 23.46 20.77 1.10
C THR A 49 21.97 21.09 1.21
N SER A 50 21.61 22.33 1.54
CA SER A 50 20.20 22.75 1.58
C SER A 50 19.48 22.67 0.23
N GLU A 51 20.21 22.81 -0.89
CA GLU A 51 19.65 22.68 -2.24
C GLU A 51 19.38 21.21 -2.60
N GLU A 52 20.30 20.32 -2.22
CA GLU A 52 20.12 18.88 -2.37
C GLU A 52 19.01 18.36 -1.45
N GLN A 53 18.87 18.91 -0.23
CA GLN A 53 17.74 18.60 0.64
C GLN A 53 16.40 19.00 0.00
N ALA A 54 16.30 20.17 -0.61
CA ALA A 54 15.09 20.56 -1.33
C ALA A 54 14.78 19.63 -2.52
N THR A 55 15.83 19.07 -3.15
CA THR A 55 15.69 18.06 -4.20
C THR A 55 15.21 16.71 -3.64
N LEU A 56 15.76 16.26 -2.50
CA LEU A 56 15.30 15.06 -1.80
C LEU A 56 13.83 15.17 -1.39
N ASP A 57 13.45 16.30 -0.80
CA ASP A 57 12.06 16.55 -0.38
C ASP A 57 11.11 16.50 -1.59
N ALA A 58 11.52 17.08 -2.72
CA ALA A 58 10.73 17.04 -3.95
C ALA A 58 10.61 15.62 -4.53
N MET A 59 11.70 14.84 -4.54
CA MET A 59 11.67 13.44 -4.98
C MET A 59 10.78 12.60 -4.05
N GLN A 60 10.88 12.77 -2.74
CA GLN A 60 10.06 12.03 -1.79
C GLN A 60 8.56 12.36 -1.94
N LEU A 61 8.23 13.63 -2.15
CA LEU A 61 6.84 14.03 -2.38
C LEU A 61 6.28 13.48 -3.70
N ASP A 62 7.09 13.42 -4.77
CA ASP A 62 6.68 12.81 -6.04
C ASP A 62 6.49 11.29 -5.92
N GLU A 63 7.40 10.61 -5.20
CA GLU A 63 7.29 9.17 -4.91
C GLU A 63 6.00 8.85 -4.16
N ILE A 64 5.73 9.56 -3.07
CA ILE A 64 4.49 9.40 -2.28
C ILE A 64 3.26 9.62 -3.17
N ALA A 65 3.24 10.68 -3.99
CA ALA A 65 2.11 10.99 -4.84
C ALA A 65 1.87 9.90 -5.90
N GLN A 66 2.93 9.34 -6.49
CA GLN A 66 2.82 8.26 -7.47
C GLN A 66 2.41 6.93 -6.81
N TYR A 67 2.92 6.63 -5.61
CA TYR A 67 2.49 5.48 -4.83
C TYR A 67 1.00 5.57 -4.45
N GLU A 68 0.57 6.72 -3.92
CA GLU A 68 -0.84 6.97 -3.61
C GLU A 68 -1.73 6.84 -4.85
N ALA A 69 -1.28 7.36 -6.00
CA ALA A 69 -2.02 7.24 -7.26
C ALA A 69 -2.10 5.79 -7.77
N ALA A 70 -1.08 4.97 -7.54
CA ALA A 70 -1.10 3.55 -7.87
C ALA A 70 -2.07 2.76 -6.99
N VAL A 71 -2.13 3.06 -5.70
CA VAL A 71 -2.99 2.38 -4.73
C VAL A 71 -4.44 2.86 -4.79
N ASP A 72 -4.70 4.15 -5.05
CA ASP A 72 -6.05 4.75 -4.91
C ASP A 72 -7.19 3.95 -5.58
N PRO A 73 -7.03 3.42 -6.82
CA PRO A 73 -8.08 2.65 -7.48
C PRO A 73 -8.54 1.40 -6.71
N THR A 74 -7.67 0.81 -5.89
CA THR A 74 -8.01 -0.37 -5.08
C THR A 74 -9.09 -0.06 -4.04
N TYR A 75 -9.15 1.18 -3.54
CA TYR A 75 -10.16 1.59 -2.55
C TYR A 75 -11.58 1.62 -3.12
N ASP A 76 -11.73 1.86 -4.42
CA ASP A 76 -13.02 1.92 -5.10
C ASP A 76 -13.43 0.58 -5.73
N ALA A 77 -12.47 -0.29 -6.00
CA ALA A 77 -12.71 -1.60 -6.62
C ALA A 77 -13.11 -2.69 -5.61
N CYS A 78 -12.62 -2.60 -4.37
CA CYS A 78 -12.86 -3.60 -3.31
C CYS A 78 -14.02 -3.19 -2.39
N HIS A 79 -14.66 -4.17 -1.74
CA HIS A 79 -15.81 -3.96 -0.86
C HIS A 79 -15.53 -4.51 0.55
N GLY A 80 -15.24 -3.59 1.46
CA GLY A 80 -14.93 -3.88 2.85
C GLY A 80 -13.50 -4.41 3.07
N VAL A 81 -13.07 -4.30 4.33
CA VAL A 81 -11.68 -4.51 4.75
C VAL A 81 -11.22 -5.95 4.56
N GLU A 82 -12.13 -6.92 4.64
CA GLU A 82 -11.79 -8.33 4.45
C GLU A 82 -11.39 -8.61 3.01
N GLU A 83 -12.17 -8.11 2.03
CA GLU A 83 -11.84 -8.29 0.61
C GLU A 83 -10.54 -7.56 0.26
N PHE A 84 -10.40 -6.34 0.77
CA PHE A 84 -9.22 -5.51 0.56
C PHE A 84 -7.93 -6.16 1.09
N TYR A 85 -7.96 -6.68 2.32
CA TYR A 85 -6.82 -7.41 2.89
C TYR A 85 -6.53 -8.71 2.13
N LEU A 86 -7.56 -9.50 1.80
CA LEU A 86 -7.35 -10.76 1.08
C LEU A 86 -6.72 -10.53 -0.30
N ALA A 87 -7.14 -9.48 -1.01
CA ALA A 87 -6.55 -9.10 -2.28
C ALA A 87 -5.09 -8.68 -2.12
N ALA A 88 -4.77 -7.80 -1.17
CA ALA A 88 -3.40 -7.41 -0.87
C ALA A 88 -2.52 -8.61 -0.50
N TYR A 89 -3.04 -9.54 0.31
CA TYR A 89 -2.32 -10.74 0.71
C TYR A 89 -2.05 -11.68 -0.48
N GLN A 90 -2.97 -11.78 -1.44
CA GLN A 90 -2.76 -12.58 -2.66
C GLN A 90 -1.66 -11.99 -3.55
N HIS A 91 -1.53 -10.66 -3.62
CA HIS A 91 -0.55 -9.95 -4.44
C HIS A 91 0.71 -9.54 -3.66
N ARG A 92 0.91 -10.06 -2.44
CA ARG A 92 2.05 -9.72 -1.57
C ARG A 92 3.42 -10.04 -2.17
N ASP A 93 3.46 -10.96 -3.13
CA ASP A 93 4.67 -11.36 -3.84
C ASP A 93 4.88 -10.54 -5.12
N ASP A 94 3.84 -9.84 -5.59
CA ASP A 94 3.84 -9.07 -6.83
C ASP A 94 4.26 -7.62 -6.60
N ALA A 95 3.97 -7.03 -5.44
CA ALA A 95 4.50 -5.71 -5.05
C ALA A 95 4.65 -5.59 -3.53
N ASP A 96 5.40 -4.60 -3.07
CA ASP A 96 5.56 -4.34 -1.64
C ASP A 96 4.31 -3.66 -1.05
N TRP A 97 3.39 -4.50 -0.58
CA TRP A 97 2.25 -4.10 0.24
C TRP A 97 2.59 -4.09 1.74
N SER A 98 3.88 -4.21 2.09
CA SER A 98 4.42 -4.35 3.45
C SER A 98 3.89 -5.58 4.23
N LEU A 99 3.35 -6.55 3.49
CA LEU A 99 2.85 -7.82 4.03
C LEU A 99 3.93 -8.92 4.06
N LYS A 100 4.96 -8.80 3.21
CA LYS A 100 6.04 -9.79 3.08
C LYS A 100 7.04 -9.72 4.24
N GLU A 101 7.42 -8.52 4.65
CA GLU A 101 8.34 -8.32 5.79
C GLU A 101 7.69 -8.68 7.15
N SER A 102 6.37 -8.83 7.14
CA SER A 102 5.57 -9.11 8.33
C SER A 102 5.34 -10.61 8.56
N GLU A 103 5.96 -11.51 7.79
CA GLU A 103 5.80 -12.99 7.87
C GLU A 103 6.06 -13.61 9.26
N HIS A 104 6.77 -12.90 10.14
CA HIS A 104 7.01 -13.31 11.52
C HIS A 104 5.88 -12.93 12.50
N LEU A 105 4.95 -12.06 12.08
CA LEU A 105 3.76 -11.69 12.83
C LEU A 105 2.65 -12.74 12.64
N GLN A 106 1.74 -12.81 13.62
CA GLN A 106 0.51 -13.57 13.43
C GLN A 106 -0.33 -12.91 12.31
N ILE A 107 -1.06 -13.72 11.53
CA ILE A 107 -1.89 -13.23 10.41
C ILE A 107 -2.83 -12.11 10.83
N GLU A 108 -3.41 -12.20 12.04
CA GLU A 108 -4.29 -11.16 12.59
C GLU A 108 -3.55 -9.84 12.87
N ASP A 109 -2.29 -9.89 13.30
CA ASP A 109 -1.47 -8.69 13.54
C ASP A 109 -1.07 -8.03 12.22
N GLN A 110 -0.71 -8.84 11.21
CA GLN A 110 -0.44 -8.34 9.84
C GLN A 110 -1.66 -7.63 9.27
N LYS A 111 -2.83 -8.25 9.40
CA LYS A 111 -4.10 -7.70 8.96
C LYS A 111 -4.44 -6.40 9.68
N LYS A 112 -4.31 -6.37 11.02
CA LYS A 112 -4.55 -5.17 11.82
C LYS A 112 -3.64 -4.03 11.40
N TRP A 113 -2.35 -4.31 11.22
CA TRP A 113 -1.39 -3.30 10.78
C TRP A 113 -1.73 -2.77 9.38
N PHE A 114 -1.97 -3.66 8.42
CA PHE A 114 -2.31 -3.29 7.04
C PHE A 114 -3.58 -2.43 6.99
N LEU A 115 -4.66 -2.88 7.62
CA LEU A 115 -5.94 -2.17 7.61
C LEU A 115 -5.84 -0.82 8.33
N SER A 116 -5.13 -0.73 9.46
CA SER A 116 -4.89 0.55 10.12
C SER A 116 -4.09 1.53 9.26
N SER A 117 -3.09 1.07 8.52
CA SER A 117 -2.27 1.91 7.64
C SER A 117 -3.04 2.39 6.42
N TYR A 118 -3.83 1.52 5.79
CA TYR A 118 -4.50 1.84 4.53
C TYR A 118 -5.90 2.43 4.70
N CYS A 119 -6.66 2.08 5.74
CA CYS A 119 -8.05 2.51 5.89
C CYS A 119 -8.28 3.69 6.82
N ARG A 120 -7.33 4.03 7.70
CA ARG A 120 -7.46 5.21 8.57
C ARG A 120 -7.56 6.49 7.72
N GLY A 121 -8.61 7.28 7.94
CA GLY A 121 -8.91 8.48 7.16
C GLY A 121 -9.54 8.21 5.78
N LYS A 122 -9.79 6.94 5.45
CA LYS A 122 -10.42 6.50 4.18
C LYS A 122 -11.70 5.70 4.42
N GLU A 123 -12.30 5.81 5.60
CA GLU A 123 -13.50 5.06 6.02
C GLU A 123 -14.72 5.30 5.11
N ALA A 124 -14.73 6.40 4.35
CA ALA A 124 -15.77 6.70 3.38
C ALA A 124 -15.63 5.93 2.05
N ARG A 125 -14.48 5.25 1.80
CA ARG A 125 -14.24 4.51 0.56
C ARG A 125 -14.78 3.07 0.65
N PRO A 126 -15.25 2.47 -0.47
CA PRO A 126 -15.84 1.13 -0.47
C PRO A 126 -15.00 0.04 0.23
N ALA A 127 -13.70 0.01 -0.02
CA ALA A 127 -12.77 -0.97 0.56
C ALA A 127 -12.60 -0.84 2.09
N CYS A 128 -12.93 0.31 2.67
CA CYS A 128 -12.75 0.61 4.09
C CYS A 128 -14.09 0.89 4.80
N SER A 129 -15.21 0.55 4.16
CA SER A 129 -16.56 0.89 4.62
C SER A 129 -16.98 0.25 5.95
N ASP A 130 -16.32 -0.84 6.34
CA ASP A 130 -16.48 -1.55 7.61
C ASP A 130 -15.27 -1.39 8.54
N PHE A 131 -14.32 -0.50 8.20
CA PHE A 131 -13.23 -0.11 9.11
C PHE A 131 -13.75 0.83 10.20
N VAL A 132 -13.51 0.49 11.46
CA VAL A 132 -13.87 1.29 12.64
C VAL A 132 -12.59 1.58 13.41
N ALA A 133 -12.00 2.77 13.25
CA ALA A 133 -10.65 3.09 13.76
C ALA A 133 -10.38 2.66 15.21
N ASP A 134 -11.37 2.83 16.10
CA ASP A 134 -11.28 2.48 17.53
C ASP A 134 -11.15 0.97 17.79
N ASP A 135 -11.60 0.11 16.87
CA ASP A 135 -11.49 -1.35 16.98
C ASP A 135 -10.07 -1.86 16.66
N TRP A 136 -9.21 -0.99 16.12
CA TRP A 136 -7.89 -1.34 15.60
C TRP A 136 -6.73 -0.59 16.31
N GLU A 137 -6.99 -0.01 17.49
CA GLU A 137 -5.97 0.54 18.41
C GLU A 137 -5.33 -0.54 19.31
#